data_AF-R9KAU0-F1
#
_entry.id   AF-R9KAU0-F1
#
_cell.length_a   1.000
_cell.length_b   1.000
_cell.length_c   1.000
_cell.angle_alpha   90.00
_cell.angle_beta   90.00
_cell.angle_gamma   90.00
#
_symmetry.space_group_name_H-M   'P 1'
#
loop_
_entity.id
_entity.type
_entity.pdbx_description
1 polymer ?
#
loop_
_entity_poly.entity_id
_entity_poly.type
_entity_poly.pdbx_seq_one_letter_code
_entity_poly.pdbx_strand_id
1 'polypeptide(L)'
;MVLSASRRTDIPNYYSEWFLNRIKEGFLYVRNPWDMHQVSEIDISPSVVDCIVFWTKNPIPMFGKLEGLGAYQYYFQFTLTGYGADMEPNVRHKKDVMLPAFRELSERLGKGKVIWRYDPILFSPYRLLFFLGKYCHYLFLQVFIASLISSSKVFPESSKEII
;
A
#
# COMPACT_ATOMS: atom_id res chain seq x y z
N MET A 1 -5.39 6.26 17.25
CA MET A 1 -5.79 6.80 15.93
C MET A 1 -5.17 6.02 14.76
N VAL A 2 -5.90 5.79 13.66
CA VAL A 2 -5.33 5.24 12.40
C VAL A 2 -5.00 6.36 11.42
N LEU A 3 -3.74 6.44 10.99
CA LEU A 3 -3.25 7.46 10.06
C LEU A 3 -3.24 6.94 8.62
N SER A 4 -4.19 7.39 7.80
CA SER A 4 -4.24 7.07 6.37
C SER A 4 -3.36 8.02 5.55
N ALA A 5 -2.05 7.78 5.57
CA ALA A 5 -1.05 8.76 5.14
C ALA A 5 -1.10 9.06 3.63
N SER A 6 -1.29 8.06 2.76
CA SER A 6 -1.11 8.24 1.31
C SER A 6 -2.40 8.32 0.48
N ARG A 7 -3.50 8.81 1.06
CA ARG A 7 -4.78 8.91 0.33
C ARG A 7 -4.82 10.04 -0.69
N ARG A 8 -4.18 11.17 -0.40
CA ARG A 8 -4.14 12.36 -1.28
C ARG A 8 -2.95 12.36 -2.23
N THR A 9 -1.85 11.70 -1.84
CA THR A 9 -0.62 11.61 -2.61
C THR A 9 0.14 10.34 -2.24
N ASP A 10 0.92 9.80 -3.18
CA ASP A 10 1.76 8.63 -2.96
C ASP A 10 3.00 9.03 -2.14
N ILE A 11 2.84 9.07 -0.81
CA ILE A 11 3.91 9.45 0.13
C ILE A 11 5.15 8.55 -0.04
N PRO A 12 5.05 7.21 -0.07
CA PRO A 12 6.22 6.36 -0.23
C PRO A 12 7.04 6.66 -1.50
N ASN A 13 6.37 7.04 -2.59
CA ASN A 13 7.03 7.34 -3.85
C ASN A 13 7.65 8.75 -3.88
N TYR A 14 6.92 9.78 -3.44
CA TYR A 14 7.30 11.18 -3.68
C TYR A 14 7.75 11.95 -2.43
N TYR A 15 7.25 11.60 -1.26
CA TYR A 15 7.37 12.41 -0.04
C TYR A 15 7.85 11.60 1.17
N SER A 16 8.58 10.50 0.94
CA SER A 16 9.06 9.63 2.01
C SER A 16 9.95 10.38 3.01
N GLU A 17 10.82 11.26 2.52
CA GLU A 17 11.70 12.08 3.37
C GLU A 17 10.92 13.06 4.24
N TRP A 18 10.02 13.81 3.60
CA TRP A 18 9.17 14.78 4.29
C TRP A 18 8.35 14.10 5.40
N PHE A 19 7.75 12.95 5.11
CA PHE A 19 6.91 12.24 6.07
C PHE A 19 7.71 11.78 7.29
N LEU A 20 8.93 11.27 7.10
CA LEU A 20 9.78 10.84 8.22
C LEU A 20 10.24 12.03 9.07
N ASN A 21 10.46 13.19 8.47
CA ASN A 21 10.74 14.40 9.24
C ASN A 21 9.53 14.81 10.10
N ARG A 22 8.30 14.63 9.60
CA ARG A 22 7.09 14.80 10.44
C ARG A 22 6.99 13.75 11.54
N ILE A 23 7.31 12.49 11.25
CA ILE A 23 7.35 11.42 12.27
C ILE A 23 8.34 11.76 13.39
N LYS A 24 9.50 12.33 13.07
CA LYS A 24 10.48 12.79 14.06
C LYS A 24 9.98 13.99 14.88
N GLU A 25 9.27 14.91 14.25
CA GLU A 25 8.68 16.08 14.93
C GLU A 25 7.45 15.72 15.78
N GLY A 26 6.75 14.63 15.46
CA GLY A 26 5.60 14.13 16.22
C GLY A 26 4.27 14.79 15.86
N PHE A 27 4.23 15.70 14.90
CA PHE A 27 2.99 16.33 14.43
C PHE A 27 3.04 16.68 12.94
N LEU A 28 1.88 16.95 12.34
CA LEU A 28 1.75 17.52 11.01
C LEU A 28 0.52 18.40 10.87
N TYR A 29 0.49 19.22 9.82
CA TYR A 29 -0.67 20.04 9.49
C TYR A 29 -1.44 19.46 8.32
N VAL A 30 -2.76 19.41 8.44
CA VAL A 30 -3.69 19.03 7.38
C VAL A 30 -4.64 20.18 7.09
N ARG A 31 -4.76 20.53 5.81
CA ARG A 31 -5.78 21.47 5.35
C ARG A 31 -7.11 20.77 5.14
N ASN A 32 -8.20 21.39 5.58
CA ASN A 32 -9.54 20.89 5.28
C ASN A 32 -9.78 20.99 3.76
N PRO A 33 -10.21 19.91 3.09
CA PRO A 33 -10.51 19.94 1.65
C PRO A 33 -11.67 20.87 1.28
N TRP A 34 -12.55 21.19 2.21
CA TRP A 34 -13.73 22.04 2.00
C TRP A 34 -13.47 23.52 2.31
N ASP A 35 -12.58 23.81 3.25
CA ASP A 35 -12.15 25.17 3.60
C ASP A 35 -10.61 25.22 3.70
N MET A 36 -9.98 25.85 2.72
CA MET A 36 -8.52 25.90 2.62
C MET A 36 -7.85 26.77 3.70
N HIS A 37 -8.61 27.66 4.35
CA HIS A 37 -8.11 28.50 5.43
C HIS A 37 -8.10 27.77 6.76
N GLN A 38 -8.87 26.69 6.88
CA GLN A 38 -8.87 25.83 8.06
C GLN A 38 -7.72 24.82 7.99
N VAL A 39 -6.75 24.99 8.89
CA VAL A 39 -5.60 24.11 9.05
C VAL A 39 -5.66 23.47 10.43
N SER A 40 -5.65 22.14 10.48
CA SER A 40 -5.62 21.37 11.72
C SER A 40 -4.22 20.83 11.95
N GLU A 41 -3.72 21.01 13.16
CA GLU A 41 -2.57 20.26 13.66
C GLU A 41 -3.03 18.87 14.08
N ILE A 42 -2.26 17.84 13.71
CA ILE A 42 -2.51 16.46 14.07
C ILE A 42 -1.26 15.93 14.76
N ASP A 43 -1.41 15.56 16.03
CA ASP A 43 -0.41 14.80 16.77
C ASP A 43 -0.29 13.40 16.16
N ILE A 44 0.92 13.05 15.72
CA ILE A 44 1.25 11.76 15.14
C ILE A 44 2.32 11.02 15.96
N SER A 45 2.46 11.37 17.24
CA SER A 45 3.35 10.66 18.17
C SER A 45 2.96 9.18 18.33
N PRO A 46 3.92 8.30 18.70
CA PRO A 46 3.65 6.87 18.85
C PRO A 46 2.59 6.55 19.91
N SER A 47 2.39 7.43 20.89
CA SER A 47 1.35 7.28 21.92
C SER A 47 -0.07 7.50 21.41
N VAL A 48 -0.23 8.20 20.29
CA VAL A 48 -1.55 8.56 19.73
C VAL A 48 -1.88 7.73 18.49
N VAL A 49 -0.88 7.36 17.69
CA VAL A 49 -1.05 6.62 16.44
C VAL A 49 -0.99 5.11 16.69
N ASP A 50 -2.12 4.42 16.49
CA ASP A 50 -2.19 2.97 16.60
C ASP A 50 -1.58 2.28 15.38
N CYS A 51 -1.79 2.85 14.19
CA CYS A 51 -1.34 2.28 12.93
C CYS A 51 -1.26 3.30 11.79
N ILE A 52 -0.26 3.17 10.92
CA ILE A 52 -0.09 3.98 9.71
C ILE A 52 -0.38 3.13 8.46
N VAL A 53 -1.24 3.63 7.57
CA VAL A 53 -1.60 2.97 6.32
C VAL A 53 -1.00 3.71 5.14
N PHE A 54 -0.08 3.05 4.44
CA PHE A 54 0.50 3.57 3.21
C PHE A 54 -0.23 3.01 1.99
N TRP A 55 -0.50 3.88 1.01
CA TRP A 55 -1.00 3.51 -0.31
C TRP A 55 0.04 3.93 -1.33
N THR A 56 0.45 3.02 -2.21
CA THR A 56 1.49 3.34 -3.18
C THR A 56 1.43 2.43 -4.40
N LYS A 57 1.87 2.96 -5.54
CA LYS A 57 2.23 2.16 -6.72
C LYS A 57 3.74 1.90 -6.80
N ASN A 58 4.55 2.63 -6.04
CA ASN A 58 6.01 2.52 -6.06
C ASN A 58 6.61 2.76 -4.65
N PRO A 59 6.88 1.70 -3.87
CA PRO A 59 7.43 1.83 -2.52
C PRO A 59 8.97 1.99 -2.49
N ILE A 60 9.65 1.81 -3.63
CA ILE A 60 11.12 1.76 -3.73
C ILE A 60 11.79 2.97 -3.04
N PRO A 61 11.32 4.23 -3.23
CA PRO A 61 11.97 5.39 -2.62
C PRO A 61 11.90 5.43 -1.09
N MET A 62 11.13 4.54 -0.46
CA MET A 62 10.99 4.43 0.98
C MET A 62 11.77 3.25 1.59
N PHE A 63 12.30 2.32 0.79
CA PHE A 63 12.94 1.09 1.28
C PHE A 63 14.07 1.32 2.28
N GLY A 64 14.96 2.28 2.00
CA GLY A 64 16.09 2.62 2.87
C GLY A 64 15.70 3.44 4.11
N LYS A 65 14.40 3.67 4.34
CA LYS A 65 13.92 4.59 5.37
C LYS A 65 12.88 3.98 6.32
N LEU A 66 12.56 2.69 6.13
CA LEU A 66 11.55 1.98 6.91
C LEU A 66 11.92 1.87 8.40
N GLU A 67 13.21 1.87 8.74
CA GLU A 67 13.69 1.86 10.13
C GLU A 67 13.23 3.08 10.92
N GLY A 68 13.05 4.24 10.24
CA GLY A 68 12.52 5.46 10.86
C GLY A 68 11.06 5.34 11.34
N LEU A 69 10.38 4.23 11.03
CA LEU A 69 9.03 3.91 11.49
C LEU A 69 9.00 2.84 12.58
N GLY A 70 10.15 2.46 13.16
CA GLY A 70 10.24 1.34 14.10
C GLY A 70 9.36 1.45 15.36
N ALA A 71 8.99 2.67 15.75
CA ALA A 71 8.08 2.92 16.88
C ALA A 71 6.58 2.76 16.53
N TYR A 72 6.23 2.58 15.26
CA TYR A 72 4.85 2.58 14.78
C TYR A 72 4.47 1.21 14.22
N GLN A 73 3.21 0.82 14.38
CA GLN A 73 2.63 -0.22 13.53
C GLN A 73 2.25 0.39 12.18
N TYR A 74 2.55 -0.32 11.10
CA TYR A 74 2.20 0.13 9.76
C TYR A 74 2.10 -1.02 8.77
N TYR A 75 1.38 -0.76 7.68
CA TYR A 75 1.29 -1.66 6.54
C TYR A 75 1.13 -0.88 5.23
N PHE A 76 1.40 -1.58 4.13
CA PHE A 76 1.33 -1.05 2.78
C PHE A 76 0.18 -1.69 2.02
N GLN A 77 -0.66 -0.86 1.43
CA GLN A 77 -1.54 -1.22 0.32
C GLN A 77 -0.81 -0.90 -0.99
N PHE A 78 -0.22 -1.94 -1.59
CA PHE A 78 0.49 -1.83 -2.84
C PHE A 78 -0.49 -2.04 -3.99
N THR A 79 -0.73 -0.99 -4.77
CA THR A 79 -1.52 -1.10 -6.00
C THR A 79 -0.65 -1.61 -7.14
N LEU A 80 -0.90 -2.85 -7.58
CA LEU A 80 -0.21 -3.45 -8.73
C LEU A 80 -1.27 -3.96 -9.72
N THR A 81 -1.36 -3.30 -10.87
CA THR A 81 -2.38 -3.58 -11.88
C THR A 81 -1.77 -4.30 -13.10
N GLY A 82 -2.63 -4.83 -13.96
CA GLY A 82 -2.22 -5.44 -15.24
C GLY A 82 -2.15 -4.44 -16.39
N TYR A 83 -2.27 -3.13 -16.12
CA TYR A 83 -2.41 -2.12 -17.16
C TYR A 83 -1.08 -1.75 -17.82
N GLY A 84 -1.13 -1.43 -19.11
CA GLY A 84 0.02 -0.97 -19.89
C GLY A 84 0.34 0.50 -19.64
N ALA A 85 1.36 1.00 -20.34
CA ALA A 85 1.72 2.42 -20.32
C ALA A 85 0.64 3.32 -20.96
N ASP A 86 -0.25 2.74 -21.77
CA ASP A 86 -1.42 3.40 -22.33
C ASP A 86 -2.38 3.92 -21.25
N MET A 87 -2.45 3.26 -20.10
CA MET A 87 -3.31 3.64 -18.97
C MET A 87 -2.52 4.15 -17.76
N GLU A 88 -1.29 3.68 -17.59
CA GLU A 88 -0.42 4.05 -16.47
C GLU A 88 0.98 4.43 -16.97
N PRO A 89 1.12 5.57 -17.70
CA PRO A 89 2.36 5.93 -18.38
C PRO A 89 3.54 6.17 -17.44
N ASN A 90 3.26 6.69 -16.24
CA ASN A 90 4.28 7.08 -15.27
C ASN A 90 4.58 5.99 -14.23
N VAL A 91 4.00 4.80 -14.39
CA VAL A 91 4.27 3.66 -13.50
C VAL A 91 5.39 2.84 -14.12
N ARG A 92 6.42 2.53 -13.32
CA ARG A 92 7.56 1.72 -13.74
C ARG A 92 7.10 0.35 -14.25
N HIS A 93 7.96 -0.30 -15.05
CA HIS A 93 7.60 -1.57 -15.68
C HIS A 93 7.19 -2.62 -14.64
N LYS A 94 6.01 -3.22 -14.85
CA LYS A 94 5.34 -4.02 -13.82
C LYS A 94 6.09 -5.31 -13.52
N LYS A 95 6.52 -6.01 -14.57
CA LYS A 95 7.21 -7.29 -14.44
C LYS A 95 8.63 -7.13 -13.94
N ASP A 96 9.36 -6.17 -14.49
CA ASP A 96 10.81 -6.09 -14.25
C ASP A 96 11.15 -5.27 -13.02
N VAL A 97 10.25 -4.41 -12.55
CA VAL A 97 10.53 -3.49 -11.44
C VAL A 97 9.50 -3.61 -10.32
N MET A 98 8.20 -3.51 -10.62
CA MET A 98 7.19 -3.44 -9.56
C MET A 98 6.92 -4.79 -8.88
N LEU A 99 6.93 -5.90 -9.61
CA LEU A 99 6.83 -7.25 -9.03
C LEU A 99 8.02 -7.57 -8.10
N PRO A 100 9.29 -7.37 -8.51
CA PRO A 100 10.43 -7.49 -7.61
C PRO A 100 10.32 -6.58 -6.38
N ALA A 101 9.92 -5.32 -6.55
CA ALA A 101 9.75 -4.39 -5.44
C ALA A 101 8.66 -4.85 -4.46
N PHE A 102 7.56 -5.42 -4.94
CA PHE A 102 6.52 -6.00 -4.07
C PHE A 102 7.08 -7.15 -3.23
N ARG A 103 7.82 -8.07 -3.85
CA ARG A 103 8.43 -9.21 -3.17
C ARG A 103 9.43 -8.76 -2.12
N GLU A 104 10.34 -7.87 -2.49
CA GLU A 104 11.35 -7.31 -1.59
C GLU A 104 10.71 -6.60 -0.39
N LEU A 105 9.67 -5.78 -0.60
CA LEU A 105 8.96 -5.13 0.49
C LEU A 105 8.30 -6.15 1.43
N SER A 106 7.68 -7.19 0.86
CA SER A 106 7.05 -8.26 1.64
C SER A 106 8.06 -9.07 2.45
N GLU A 107 9.25 -9.31 1.90
CA GLU A 107 10.35 -10.01 2.57
C GLU A 107 10.91 -9.17 3.73
N ARG A 108 11.08 -7.85 3.51
CA ARG A 108 11.58 -6.91 4.54
C ARG A 108 10.61 -6.70 5.70
N LEU A 109 9.31 -6.54 5.41
CA LEU A 109 8.31 -6.20 6.43
C LEU A 109 7.68 -7.42 7.11
N GLY A 110 7.77 -8.59 6.49
CA GLY A 110 7.14 -9.81 6.95
C GLY A 110 5.69 -9.96 6.50
N LYS A 111 5.15 -11.16 6.75
CA LYS A 111 3.80 -11.57 6.31
C LYS A 111 2.74 -10.64 6.93
N GLY A 112 1.78 -10.22 6.12
CA GLY A 112 0.62 -9.41 6.56
C GLY A 112 0.83 -7.90 6.56
N LYS A 113 2.05 -7.38 6.32
CA LYS A 113 2.31 -5.94 6.24
C LYS A 113 2.28 -5.37 4.82
N VAL A 114 2.14 -6.22 3.80
CA VAL A 114 2.01 -5.80 2.40
C VAL A 114 0.77 -6.46 1.81
N ILE A 115 -0.24 -5.64 1.54
CA ILE A 115 -1.52 -6.04 0.97
C ILE A 115 -1.53 -5.63 -0.49
N TRP A 116 -1.71 -6.61 -1.37
CA TRP A 116 -1.89 -6.33 -2.79
C TRP A 116 -3.28 -5.77 -3.05
N ARG A 117 -3.32 -4.68 -3.82
CA ARG A 117 -4.54 -4.01 -4.27
C ARG A 117 -4.59 -3.99 -5.80
N TYR A 118 -5.73 -4.36 -6.36
CA TYR A 118 -6.02 -4.23 -7.78
C TYR A 118 -7.18 -3.26 -7.99
N ASP A 119 -6.86 -1.98 -8.18
CA ASP A 119 -7.84 -0.92 -8.40
C ASP A 119 -7.20 0.27 -9.15
N PRO A 120 -7.94 0.98 -10.02
CA PRO A 120 -9.35 0.73 -10.39
C PRO A 120 -9.52 -0.50 -11.29
N ILE A 121 -10.72 -1.07 -11.26
CA ILE A 121 -11.17 -2.03 -12.26
C ILE A 121 -11.81 -1.25 -13.41
N LEU A 122 -11.13 -1.24 -14.55
CA LEU A 122 -11.56 -0.51 -15.74
C LEU A 122 -12.34 -1.41 -16.70
N PHE A 123 -13.58 -1.01 -16.99
CA PHE A 123 -14.42 -1.65 -17.99
C PHE A 123 -14.25 -0.94 -19.33
N SER A 124 -13.94 -1.69 -20.39
CA SER A 124 -14.04 -1.21 -21.76
C SER A 124 -14.56 -2.31 -22.69
N PRO A 125 -15.26 -1.96 -23.78
CA PRO A 125 -15.80 -2.95 -24.72
C PRO A 125 -14.74 -3.91 -25.28
N TYR A 126 -13.50 -3.46 -25.40
CA TYR A 126 -12.39 -4.21 -25.97
C TYR A 126 -11.56 -5.01 -24.95
N ARG A 127 -11.75 -4.81 -23.63
CA ARG A 127 -10.88 -5.42 -22.59
C ARG A 127 -11.59 -6.30 -21.57
N LEU A 128 -12.91 -6.50 -21.70
CA LEU A 128 -13.69 -7.38 -20.83
C LEU A 128 -13.17 -8.84 -20.85
N LEU A 129 -12.77 -9.34 -22.03
CA LEU A 129 -12.15 -10.68 -22.17
C LEU A 129 -10.78 -10.79 -21.50
N PHE A 130 -9.99 -9.72 -21.49
CA PHE A 130 -8.66 -9.72 -20.87
C PHE A 130 -8.75 -9.74 -19.34
N PHE A 131 -9.78 -9.09 -18.79
CA PHE A 131 -10.05 -9.06 -17.37
C PHE A 131 -10.46 -10.44 -16.86
N LEU A 132 -11.42 -11.11 -17.50
CA LEU A 132 -11.88 -12.45 -17.08
C LEU A 132 -10.80 -13.53 -17.22
N GLY A 133 -10.02 -13.53 -18.31
CA GLY A 133 -8.95 -14.51 -18.53
C GLY A 133 -7.77 -14.38 -17.55
N LYS A 134 -7.41 -13.15 -17.15
CA LYS A 134 -6.36 -12.92 -16.13
C LYS A 134 -6.90 -13.00 -14.72
N TYR A 135 -8.09 -12.48 -14.41
CA TYR A 135 -8.69 -12.60 -13.08
C TYR A 135 -8.82 -14.06 -12.67
N CYS A 136 -9.23 -14.96 -13.56
CA CYS A 136 -9.34 -16.38 -13.22
C CYS A 136 -7.98 -17.01 -12.88
N HIS A 137 -6.88 -16.58 -13.53
CA HIS A 137 -5.52 -17.02 -13.23
C HIS A 137 -4.93 -16.35 -11.97
N TYR A 138 -5.31 -15.09 -11.69
CA TYR A 138 -4.84 -14.31 -10.54
C TYR A 138 -5.61 -14.59 -9.24
N LEU A 139 -6.90 -14.91 -9.31
CA LEU A 139 -7.66 -15.48 -8.19
C LEU A 139 -7.10 -16.85 -7.83
N PHE A 140 -6.73 -17.65 -8.84
CA PHE A 140 -5.99 -18.89 -8.63
C PHE A 140 -4.65 -18.62 -7.93
N LEU A 141 -3.93 -17.56 -8.29
CA LEU A 141 -2.67 -17.21 -7.61
C LEU A 141 -2.90 -16.70 -6.18
N GLN A 142 -3.96 -15.95 -5.90
CA GLN A 142 -4.32 -15.53 -4.54
C GLN A 142 -4.71 -16.74 -3.68
N VAL A 143 -5.51 -17.68 -4.21
CA VAL A 143 -5.87 -18.92 -3.51
C VAL A 143 -4.67 -19.86 -3.38
N PHE A 144 -3.79 -19.93 -4.37
CA PHE A 144 -2.60 -20.80 -4.35
C PHE A 144 -1.49 -20.25 -3.46
N ILE A 145 -1.26 -18.93 -3.45
CA ILE A 145 -0.36 -18.27 -2.50
C ILE A 145 -0.95 -18.30 -1.09
N ALA A 146 -2.25 -18.07 -0.91
CA ALA A 146 -2.91 -18.25 0.38
C ALA A 146 -2.86 -19.71 0.86
N SER A 147 -3.00 -20.69 -0.03
CA SER A 147 -2.87 -22.13 0.28
C SER A 147 -1.43 -22.52 0.62
N LEU A 148 -0.42 -21.97 -0.06
CA LEU A 148 0.99 -22.17 0.28
C LEU A 148 1.38 -21.52 1.62
N ILE A 149 0.73 -20.41 1.98
CA ILE A 149 0.93 -19.71 3.26
C ILE A 149 0.13 -20.35 4.41
N SER A 150 -1.05 -20.92 4.13
CA SER A 150 -1.92 -21.60 5.10
C SER A 150 -1.38 -22.97 5.56
N SER A 151 -0.44 -23.58 4.84
CA SER A 151 0.19 -24.84 5.23
C SER A 151 1.13 -24.70 6.44
N SER A 152 1.48 -23.49 6.85
CA SER A 152 2.18 -23.19 8.10
C SER A 152 1.19 -22.57 9.10
N LYS A 153 0.69 -23.39 10.03
CA LYS A 153 -0.28 -23.06 11.11
C LYS A 153 0.09 -21.80 11.91
N VAL A 154 -0.28 -20.59 11.49
CA VAL A 154 -0.21 -19.39 12.36
C VAL A 154 -1.18 -18.29 11.87
N PHE A 155 -2.47 -18.37 12.19
CA PHE A 155 -3.34 -17.18 12.36
C PHE A 155 -4.53 -17.52 13.29
N PRO A 156 -4.88 -16.66 14.27
CA PRO A 156 -6.09 -16.80 15.08
C PRO A 156 -7.37 -16.53 14.28
N GLU A 157 -8.48 -17.16 14.68
CA GLU A 157 -9.76 -17.18 13.96
C GLU A 157 -10.51 -15.86 13.86
N SER A 158 -10.05 -14.78 14.52
CA SER A 158 -10.76 -13.50 14.56
C SER A 158 -10.63 -12.63 13.30
N SER A 159 -9.87 -13.08 12.28
CA SER A 159 -9.65 -12.32 11.03
C SER A 159 -10.49 -12.80 9.85
N LYS A 160 -11.38 -13.79 10.06
CA LYS A 160 -12.16 -14.43 8.98
C LYS A 160 -13.40 -13.65 8.52
N GLU A 161 -13.77 -12.55 9.18
CA GLU A 161 -15.02 -11.82 8.92
C GLU A 161 -14.87 -10.55 8.04
N ILE A 162 -13.69 -10.31 7.46
CA ILE A 162 -13.51 -9.16 6.54
C ILE A 162 -12.84 -9.62 5.25
N ILE A 163 -13.53 -10.48 4.50
CA ILE A 163 -13.39 -10.64 3.04
C ILE A 163 -14.79 -10.84 2.46
#